data_AF-A0A957RFQ2-F1
#
_entry.id   AF-A0A957RFQ2-F1
#
_cell.length_a   1.000
_cell.length_b   1.000
_cell.length_c   1.000
_cell.angle_alpha   90.00
_cell.angle_beta   90.00
_cell.angle_gamma   90.00
#
_symmetry.space_group_name_H-M   'P 1'
#
loop_
_entity.id
_entity.type
_entity.pdbx_description
1 polymer ?
#
loop_
_entity_poly.entity_id
_entity_poly.type
_entity_poly.pdbx_seq_one_letter_code
_entity_poly.pdbx_strand_id
1 'polypeptide(L)'
;MDNTLFGVPLAVLGFICLGIALTYYFIWPQPNPQDPPRPAGRGFVLRWGHMLVWLLLAGACFAAGRGIGAFAALLGVAGLLLYIAFLAAIFQDRKIAAK
;
A
#
# COMPACT_ATOMS: atom_id res chain seq x y z
N MET A 1 7.89 -16.41 19.80
CA MET A 1 7.94 -15.17 19.00
C MET A 1 6.91 -14.26 19.62
N ASP A 2 7.33 -13.19 20.26
CA ASP A 2 6.38 -12.25 20.86
C ASP A 2 5.55 -11.63 19.74
N ASN A 3 4.22 -11.67 19.86
CA ASN A 3 3.29 -11.18 18.83
C ASN A 3 3.20 -9.64 18.83
N THR A 4 4.33 -8.98 19.09
CA THR A 4 4.45 -7.55 19.30
C THR A 4 5.60 -7.01 18.46
N LEU A 5 5.36 -5.93 17.73
CA LEU A 5 6.35 -5.20 16.97
C LEU A 5 6.45 -3.79 17.57
N PHE A 6 7.65 -3.36 17.97
CA PHE A 6 7.86 -2.08 18.67
C PHE A 6 7.00 -1.89 19.93
N GLY A 7 6.68 -2.97 20.64
CA GLY A 7 5.80 -2.95 21.82
C GLY A 7 4.30 -2.87 21.50
N VAL A 8 3.92 -2.85 20.22
CA VAL A 8 2.52 -2.84 19.77
C VAL A 8 2.13 -4.23 19.25
N PRO A 9 0.98 -4.81 19.65
CA PRO A 9 0.54 -6.09 19.12
C PRO A 9 0.40 -6.09 17.60
N LEU A 10 0.86 -7.15 16.94
CA LEU A 10 0.76 -7.31 15.49
C LEU A 10 -0.68 -7.22 14.99
N ALA A 11 -1.65 -7.69 15.79
CA ALA A 11 -3.07 -7.55 15.47
C ALA A 11 -3.49 -6.08 15.37
N VAL A 12 -3.06 -5.24 16.32
CA VAL A 12 -3.35 -3.80 16.34
C VAL A 12 -2.72 -3.13 15.12
N LEU A 13 -1.46 -3.44 14.81
CA LEU A 13 -0.80 -2.94 13.60
C LEU A 13 -1.52 -3.38 12.31
N GLY A 14 -1.98 -4.62 12.25
CA GLY A 14 -2.78 -5.13 11.14
C GLY A 14 -4.07 -4.36 10.95
N PHE A 15 -4.80 -4.08 12.03
CA PHE A 15 -6.02 -3.25 11.99
C PHE A 15 -5.74 -1.81 11.60
N ILE A 16 -4.65 -1.20 12.06
CA ILE A 16 -4.24 0.16 11.64
C ILE A 16 -3.99 0.18 10.14
N CYS A 17 -3.22 -0.78 9.61
CA CYS A 17 -2.94 -0.88 8.17
C CYS A 17 -4.23 -1.06 7.36
N LEU A 18 -5.16 -1.88 7.86
CA LEU A 18 -6.45 -2.11 7.21
C LEU A 18 -7.34 -0.87 7.23
N GLY A 19 -7.33 -0.12 8.34
CA GLY A 19 -8.02 1.16 8.45
C GLY A 19 -7.49 2.19 7.46
N ILE A 20 -6.16 2.27 7.27
CA ILE A 20 -5.56 3.16 6.27
C ILE A 20 -5.95 2.73 4.85
N ALA A 21 -5.93 1.42 4.56
CA ALA A 21 -6.37 0.90 3.26
C ALA A 21 -7.83 1.29 2.94
N LEU A 22 -8.74 1.12 3.91
CA LEU A 22 -10.16 1.50 3.77
C LEU A 22 -10.31 3.02 3.61
N THR A 23 -9.56 3.80 4.39
CA THR A 23 -9.54 5.26 4.28
C THR A 23 -9.15 5.70 2.88
N TYR A 24 -8.09 5.11 2.30
CA TYR A 24 -7.70 5.37 0.91
C TYR A 24 -8.75 4.91 -0.10
N TYR A 25 -9.43 3.80 0.16
CA TYR A 25 -10.50 3.31 -0.72
C TYR A 25 -11.71 4.26 -0.77
N PHE A 26 -12.15 4.78 0.39
CA PHE A 26 -13.35 5.61 0.49
C PHE A 26 -13.10 7.10 0.30
N ILE A 27 -11.97 7.62 0.78
CA ILE A 27 -11.67 9.06 0.79
C ILE A 27 -10.91 9.49 -0.47
N TRP A 28 -10.10 8.61 -1.07
CA TRP A 28 -9.26 9.03 -2.21
C TRP A 28 -10.08 9.20 -3.50
N PRO A 29 -10.17 10.42 -4.05
CA PRO A 29 -11.14 10.79 -5.06
C PRO A 29 -10.83 10.19 -6.43
N GLN A 30 -11.88 10.04 -7.24
CA GLN A 30 -11.80 9.67 -8.65
C GLN A 30 -11.07 10.76 -9.45
N PRO A 31 -10.35 10.39 -10.53
CA PRO A 31 -9.67 11.36 -11.40
C PRO A 31 -10.66 12.41 -11.89
N ASN A 32 -10.28 13.69 -11.77
CA ASN A 32 -11.10 14.79 -12.23
C ASN A 32 -11.11 14.77 -13.76
N PRO A 33 -12.28 14.91 -14.44
CA PRO A 33 -12.34 15.00 -15.90
C PRO A 33 -11.46 16.10 -16.51
N GLN A 34 -11.01 17.08 -15.71
CA GLN A 34 -10.10 18.15 -16.12
C GLN A 34 -8.61 17.82 -16.01
N ASP A 35 -8.24 16.65 -15.45
CA ASP A 35 -6.83 16.27 -15.36
C ASP A 35 -6.28 15.96 -16.77
N PRO A 36 -5.04 16.40 -17.09
CA PRO A 36 -4.43 16.11 -18.38
C PRO A 36 -4.39 14.59 -18.63
N PRO A 37 -4.58 14.13 -19.88
CA PRO A 37 -4.71 12.71 -20.19
C PRO A 37 -3.46 11.93 -19.75
N ARG A 38 -3.55 11.33 -18.56
CA ARG A 38 -2.54 10.38 -18.06
C ARG A 38 -2.80 9.03 -18.70
N PRO A 39 -1.75 8.26 -19.06
CA PRO A 39 -1.93 6.89 -19.52
C PRO A 39 -2.71 6.09 -18.46
N ALA A 40 -3.80 5.44 -18.89
CA ALA A 40 -4.80 4.79 -18.02
C ALA A 40 -4.16 3.82 -17.00
N GLY A 41 -3.11 3.10 -17.41
CA GLY A 41 -2.36 2.20 -16.53
C GLY A 41 -1.63 2.92 -15.39
N ARG A 42 -1.10 4.12 -15.61
CA ARG A 42 -0.40 4.90 -14.57
C ARG A 42 -1.38 5.50 -13.57
N GLY A 43 -2.54 5.97 -14.03
CA GLY A 43 -3.62 6.45 -13.17
C GLY A 43 -4.14 5.34 -12.24
N PHE A 44 -4.23 4.10 -12.74
CA PHE A 44 -4.61 2.95 -11.93
C PHE A 44 -3.58 2.63 -10.84
N VAL A 45 -2.29 2.55 -11.19
CA VAL A 45 -1.23 2.26 -10.20
C VAL A 45 -1.11 3.36 -9.14
N LEU A 46 -1.25 4.63 -9.53
CA LEU A 46 -1.22 5.75 -8.59
C LEU A 46 -2.44 5.79 -7.66
N ARG A 47 -3.56 5.21 -8.06
CA ARG A 47 -4.76 5.16 -7.23
C ARG A 47 -4.80 3.94 -6.31
N TRP A 48 -4.49 2.77 -6.85
CA TRP A 48 -4.65 1.50 -6.15
C TRP A 48 -3.36 0.98 -5.52
N GLY A 49 -2.20 1.44 -6.00
CA GLY A 49 -0.89 0.97 -5.53
C GLY A 49 -0.72 1.20 -4.05
N HIS A 50 -0.98 2.42 -3.56
CA HIS A 50 -0.83 2.74 -2.14
C HIS A 50 -1.78 1.93 -1.24
N MET A 51 -3.05 1.83 -1.62
CA MET A 51 -4.03 1.00 -0.92
C MET A 51 -3.60 -0.47 -0.85
N LEU A 52 -3.09 -1.03 -1.95
CA LEU A 52 -2.67 -2.42 -2.03
C LEU A 52 -1.41 -2.70 -1.18
N VAL A 53 -0.50 -1.73 -1.02
CA VAL A 53 0.60 -1.82 -0.03
C VAL A 53 0.04 -2.00 1.38
N TRP A 54 -0.92 -1.17 1.78
CA TRP A 54 -1.52 -1.24 3.11
C TRP A 54 -2.28 -2.54 3.36
N LEU A 55 -2.95 -3.09 2.33
CA LEU A 55 -3.59 -4.40 2.40
C LEU A 55 -2.57 -5.54 2.56
N LEU A 56 -1.48 -5.52 1.79
CA LEU A 56 -0.41 -6.52 1.88
C LEU A 56 0.26 -6.47 3.25
N LEU A 57 0.48 -5.27 3.79
CA LEU A 57 1.07 -5.08 5.11
C LEU A 57 0.14 -5.56 6.23
N ALA A 58 -1.16 -5.27 6.14
CA ALA A 58 -2.16 -5.80 7.08
C ALA A 58 -2.16 -7.34 7.05
N GLY A 59 -2.15 -7.94 5.86
CA GLY A 59 -2.04 -9.39 5.68
C GLY A 59 -0.76 -9.96 6.30
N ALA A 60 0.39 -9.29 6.10
CA ALA A 60 1.65 -9.68 6.71
C ALA A 60 1.59 -9.66 8.24
N CYS A 61 1.01 -8.63 8.84
CA CYS A 61 0.82 -8.53 10.29
C CYS A 61 -0.08 -9.64 10.85
N PHE A 62 -1.20 -9.93 10.19
CA PHE A 62 -2.09 -11.02 10.62
C PHE A 62 -1.49 -12.42 10.41
N ALA A 63 -0.71 -12.62 9.35
CA ALA A 63 0.00 -13.86 9.09
C ALA A 63 1.13 -14.09 10.12
N ALA A 64 1.88 -13.03 10.44
CA ALA A 64 2.92 -13.06 11.47
C ALA A 64 2.35 -13.39 12.85
N GLY A 65 1.24 -12.75 13.23
CA GLY A 65 0.56 -13.01 14.51
C GLY A 65 -0.05 -14.42 14.64
N ARG A 66 -0.22 -15.15 13.53
CA ARG A 66 -0.63 -16.56 13.49
C ARG A 66 0.56 -17.53 13.44
N GLY A 67 1.79 -17.03 13.51
CA GLY A 67 3.01 -17.84 13.42
C GLY A 67 3.38 -18.29 12.00
N ILE A 68 2.71 -17.79 10.96
CA ILE A 68 2.97 -18.16 9.56
C ILE A 68 4.05 -17.24 8.97
N GLY A 69 5.26 -17.34 9.51
CA GLY A 69 6.36 -16.39 9.25
C GLY A 69 6.77 -16.28 7.78
N ALA A 70 6.86 -17.39 7.05
CA ALA A 70 7.24 -17.37 5.63
C ALA A 70 6.21 -16.63 4.75
N PHE A 71 4.92 -16.83 5.02
CA PHE A 71 3.84 -16.13 4.31
C PHE A 71 3.79 -14.65 4.68
N ALA A 72 4.01 -14.32 5.96
CA ALA A 72 4.12 -12.94 6.41
C ALA A 72 5.29 -12.20 5.73
N ALA A 73 6.46 -12.84 5.63
CA ALA A 73 7.61 -12.28 4.94
C ALA A 73 7.35 -12.07 3.45
N LEU A 74 6.70 -13.03 2.79
CA LEU A 74 6.31 -12.92 1.39
C LEU A 74 5.39 -11.71 1.15
N LEU A 75 4.35 -11.55 1.98
CA LEU A 75 3.44 -10.41 1.90
C LEU A 75 4.14 -9.08 2.17
N GLY A 76 5.06 -9.04 3.15
CA GLY A 76 5.86 -7.86 3.45
C GLY A 76 6.77 -7.46 2.28
N VAL A 77 7.47 -8.43 1.68
CA VAL A 77 8.32 -8.19 0.50
C VAL A 77 7.49 -7.74 -0.71
N ALA A 78 6.35 -8.39 -0.95
CA ALA A 78 5.43 -7.99 -2.02
C ALA A 78 4.93 -6.54 -1.83
N GLY A 79 4.56 -6.17 -0.59
CA GLY A 79 4.17 -4.81 -0.23
C GLY A 79 5.29 -3.80 -0.47
N LEU A 80 6.53 -4.15 -0.11
CA LEU A 80 7.70 -3.30 -0.35
C LEU A 80 7.95 -3.06 -1.84
N LEU A 81 7.95 -4.12 -2.66
CA LEU A 81 8.15 -4.02 -4.11
C LEU A 81 7.06 -3.15 -4.74
N LEU A 82 5.81 -3.32 -4.32
CA LEU A 82 4.69 -2.52 -4.79
C LEU A 82 4.83 -1.04 -4.38
N TYR A 83 5.30 -0.76 -3.16
CA TYR A 83 5.56 0.60 -2.70
C TYR A 83 6.66 1.29 -3.50
N ILE A 84 7.74 0.56 -3.84
CA ILE A 84 8.81 1.07 -4.70
C ILE A 84 8.28 1.39 -6.10
N ALA A 85 7.47 0.49 -6.68
CA ALA A 85 6.84 0.73 -7.98
C ALA A 85 5.90 1.96 -7.96
N PHE A 86 5.15 2.13 -6.87
CA PHE A 86 4.30 3.30 -6.64
C PHE A 86 5.11 4.61 -6.55
N LEU A 87 6.22 4.63 -5.80
CA LEU A 87 7.12 5.78 -5.73
C LEU A 87 7.73 6.11 -7.09
N ALA A 88 8.18 5.11 -7.83
CA ALA A 88 8.71 5.31 -9.18
C ALA A 88 7.66 5.94 -10.11
N ALA A 89 6.40 5.49 -10.03
CA ALA A 89 5.30 6.07 -10.79
C ALA A 89 5.06 7.54 -10.42
N ILE A 90 5.09 7.90 -9.13
CA ILE A 90 5.00 9.29 -8.66
C ILE A 90 6.14 10.15 -9.21
N PHE A 91 7.39 9.68 -9.10
CA PHE A 91 8.54 10.47 -9.56
C PHE A 91 8.49 10.72 -11.07
N GLN A 92 8.07 9.74 -11.85
CA GLN A 92 7.94 9.90 -13.29
C GLN A 92 6.78 10.84 -13.65
N ASP A 93 5.67 10.79 -12.92
CA ASP A 93 4.53 11.68 -13.10
C ASP A 93 4.90 13.15 -12.83
N ARG A 94 5.66 13.41 -11.76
CA ARG A 94 6.19 14.75 -11.45
C ARG A 94 7.18 15.27 -12.49
N LYS A 95 8.00 14.39 -13.08
CA LYS A 95 8.94 14.76 -14.16
C LYS A 95 8.21 15.20 -15.44
N ILE A 96 7.05 14.62 -15.73
CA ILE A 96 6.25 14.98 -16.90
C ILE A 96 5.54 16.32 -16.68
N ALA A 97 5.05 16.59 -15.46
CA ALA A 97 4.36 17.84 -15.14
C ALA A 97 5.29 19.07 -15.04
N ALA A 98 6.59 18.88 -14.90
CA ALA A 98 7.60 19.95 -14.82
C ALA A 98 8.16 20.37 -16.20
N LYS A 99 7.71 19.74 -17.28
CA LYS A 99 8.16 19.98 -18.65
C LYS A 99 7.05 20.63 -19.46
#